data_AF-A0AAE7J3C7-F1
#
_entry.id   AF-A0AAE7J3C7-F1
#
_cell.length_a   1.000
_cell.length_b   1.000
_cell.length_c   1.000
_cell.angle_alpha   90.00
_cell.angle_beta   90.00
_cell.angle_gamma   90.00
#
_symmetry.space_group_name_H-M   'P 1'
#
loop_
_entity.id
_entity.type
_entity.pdbx_description
1 polymer ?
#
loop_
_entity_poly.entity_id
_entity_poly.type
_entity_poly.pdbx_seq_one_letter_code
_entity_poly.pdbx_strand_id
1 'polypeptide(L)'
;MLVELKQAGSERLIDRLELEEPPHPGLWFEHGERSFLVLQRRHRYTLRSGRYQLSSLVLLVKPERRPADARRWRHGWVIGDPTCKLNALSPLLRCAVMPDGPCERCVHRLER
;
A
#
# COMPACT_ATOMS: atom_id res chain seq x y z
N MET A 1 -8.93 -16.49 4.82
CA MET A 1 -7.48 -16.81 4.82
C MET A 1 -6.83 -16.03 5.94
N LEU A 2 -6.12 -16.72 6.83
CA LEU A 2 -5.46 -16.10 7.97
C LEU A 2 -4.36 -15.12 7.51
N VAL A 3 -4.47 -13.87 7.96
CA VAL A 3 -3.54 -12.79 7.69
C VAL A 3 -3.03 -12.20 9.00
N GLU A 4 -1.70 -12.15 9.15
CA GLU A 4 -1.04 -11.37 10.19
C GLU A 4 -0.72 -9.97 9.68
N LEU A 5 -1.32 -8.96 10.28
CA LEU A 5 -1.04 -7.56 9.98
C LEU A 5 0.10 -7.08 10.87
N LYS A 6 1.19 -6.63 10.26
CA LYS A 6 2.42 -6.24 10.96
C LYS A 6 2.87 -4.83 10.56
N GLN A 7 3.36 -4.07 11.52
CA GLN A 7 3.92 -2.75 11.27
C GLN A 7 5.21 -2.88 10.46
N ALA A 8 5.32 -2.13 9.36
CA ALA A 8 6.55 -2.08 8.58
C ALA A 8 7.72 -1.50 9.41
N GLY A 9 8.92 -2.03 9.21
CA GLY A 9 10.12 -1.65 9.95
C GLY A 9 10.30 -2.42 11.26
N SER A 10 9.33 -2.37 12.18
CA SER A 10 9.42 -3.09 13.46
C SER A 10 8.95 -4.54 13.42
N GLU A 11 8.18 -4.91 12.38
CA GLU A 11 7.46 -6.20 12.27
C GLU A 11 6.56 -6.52 13.47
N ARG A 12 6.21 -5.52 14.29
CA ARG A 12 5.31 -5.66 15.43
C ARG A 12 3.94 -6.11 14.93
N LEU A 13 3.40 -7.17 15.53
CA LEU A 13 2.04 -7.64 15.25
C LEU A 13 1.05 -6.54 15.65
N ILE A 14 0.25 -6.10 14.68
CA ILE A 14 -0.86 -5.17 14.88
C ILE A 14 -2.12 -5.98 15.16
N ASP A 15 -2.38 -6.99 14.34
CA ASP A 15 -3.60 -7.81 14.44
C ASP A 15 -3.50 -9.12 13.64
N ARG A 16 -4.46 -10.03 13.85
CA ARG A 16 -4.71 -11.22 13.04
C ARG A 16 -6.15 -11.24 12.54
N LEU A 17 -6.32 -11.36 11.24
CA LEU A 17 -7.61 -11.24 10.56
C LEU A 17 -7.81 -12.39 9.58
N GLU A 18 -9.06 -12.84 9.45
CA GLU A 18 -9.48 -13.68 8.33
C GLU A 18 -9.97 -12.77 7.21
N LEU A 19 -9.29 -12.82 6.06
CA LEU A 19 -9.69 -12.10 4.85
C LEU A 19 -9.94 -13.09 3.72
N GLU A 20 -11.01 -12.89 2.97
CA GLU A 20 -11.26 -13.64 1.74
C GLU A 20 -10.25 -13.25 0.66
N GLU A 21 -10.07 -11.94 0.45
CA GLU A 21 -9.14 -11.39 -0.55
C GLU A 21 -8.15 -10.40 0.08
N PRO A 22 -6.97 -10.87 0.52
CA PRO A 22 -5.96 -10.00 1.10
C PRO A 22 -5.39 -9.00 0.08
N PRO A 23 -5.30 -7.70 0.44
CA PRO A 23 -4.87 -6.66 -0.48
C PRO A 23 -3.43 -6.87 -0.98
N HIS A 24 -3.20 -6.44 -2.23
CA HIS A 24 -1.88 -6.41 -2.84
C HIS A 24 -1.05 -5.21 -2.37
N PRO A 25 0.29 -5.27 -2.44
CA PRO A 25 1.14 -4.11 -2.20
C PRO A 25 0.74 -2.91 -3.05
N GLY A 26 0.82 -1.71 -2.46
CA GLY A 26 0.41 -0.45 -3.09
C GLY A 26 -1.08 -0.13 -2.98
N LEU A 27 -1.87 -0.97 -2.29
CA LEU A 27 -3.25 -0.68 -1.95
C LEU A 27 -3.37 -0.19 -0.50
N TRP A 28 -4.31 0.74 -0.29
CA TRP A 28 -4.80 1.04 1.04
C TRP A 28 -5.90 0.05 1.43
N PHE A 29 -5.92 -0.30 2.71
CA PHE A 29 -6.85 -1.24 3.31
C PHE A 29 -7.33 -0.69 4.65
N GLU A 30 -8.63 -0.76 4.90
CA GLU A 30 -9.26 -0.31 6.13
C GLU A 30 -9.56 -1.50 7.04
N HIS A 31 -9.24 -1.35 8.32
CA HIS A 31 -9.51 -2.35 9.37
C HIS A 31 -9.98 -1.66 10.64
N GLY A 32 -11.28 -1.76 10.92
CA GLY A 32 -11.94 -0.93 11.91
C GLY A 32 -11.85 0.55 11.53
N GLU A 33 -11.47 1.41 12.46
CA GLU A 33 -11.30 2.85 12.22
C GLU A 33 -9.91 3.23 11.66
N ARG A 34 -9.06 2.25 11.37
CA ARG A 34 -7.67 2.47 10.94
C ARG A 34 -7.52 2.16 9.46
N SER A 35 -6.75 3.00 8.77
CA SER A 35 -6.34 2.79 7.37
C SER A 35 -4.85 2.50 7.30
N PHE A 36 -4.49 1.59 6.41
CA PHE A 36 -3.14 1.10 6.24
C PHE A 36 -2.77 1.05 4.77
N LEU A 37 -1.57 1.52 4.41
CA LEU A 37 -0.98 1.25 3.11
C LEU A 37 -0.19 -0.06 3.17
N VAL A 38 -0.50 -0.99 2.27
CA VAL A 38 0.20 -2.27 2.17
C VAL A 38 1.52 -2.08 1.44
N LEU A 39 2.63 -2.35 2.13
CA LEU A 39 3.97 -2.23 1.57
C LEU A 39 4.48 -3.57 1.04
N GLN A 40 4.23 -4.66 1.77
CA GLN A 40 4.64 -6.01 1.36
C GLN A 40 3.57 -7.03 1.71
N ARG A 41 3.45 -8.05 0.85
CA ARG A 41 2.64 -9.24 1.08
C ARG A 41 3.57 -10.46 1.06
N ARG A 42 3.75 -11.11 2.20
CA ARG A 42 4.58 -12.32 2.33
C ARG A 42 3.67 -13.53 2.52
N HIS A 43 3.99 -14.61 1.83
CA HIS A 43 3.29 -15.87 1.97
C HIS A 43 4.03 -16.76 2.95
N ARG A 44 3.32 -17.36 3.91
CA ARG A 44 3.87 -18.39 4.78
C ARG A 44 3.38 -19.73 4.30
N TYR A 45 4.31 -20.54 3.81
CA TYR A 45 4.05 -21.91 3.41
C TYR A 45 4.50 -22.88 4.50
N THR A 46 3.82 -24.01 4.59
CA THR A 46 4.18 -25.11 5.47
C THR A 46 4.19 -26.41 4.66
N LEU A 47 5.23 -27.23 4.85
CA LEU A 47 5.31 -28.54 4.20
C LEU A 47 4.41 -29.54 4.94
N ARG A 48 3.40 -30.09 4.26
CA ARG A 48 2.50 -31.12 4.78
C ARG A 48 2.37 -32.24 3.77
N SER A 49 2.61 -33.47 4.21
CA SER A 49 2.51 -34.68 3.37
C SER A 49 3.26 -34.54 2.02
N GLY A 50 4.48 -34.00 2.06
CA GLY A 50 5.31 -33.80 0.87
C GLY A 50 4.90 -32.64 -0.05
N ARG A 51 3.93 -31.79 0.33
CA ARG A 51 3.50 -30.62 -0.46
C ARG A 51 3.56 -29.34 0.36
N TYR A 52 4.03 -28.25 -0.26
CA TYR A 52 3.92 -26.92 0.33
C TYR A 52 2.48 -26.43 0.25
N GLN A 53 1.91 -26.09 1.40
CA GLN A 53 0.57 -25.54 1.52
C GLN A 53 0.65 -24.14 2.12
N LEU A 54 -0.12 -23.20 1.57
CA LEU A 54 -0.22 -21.85 2.12
C LEU A 54 -0.90 -21.92 3.49
N SER A 55 -0.18 -21.57 4.55
CA SER A 55 -0.70 -21.62 5.91
C SER A 55 -1.24 -20.28 6.38
N SER A 56 -0.61 -19.18 5.98
CA SER A 56 -1.04 -17.82 6.31
C SER A 56 -0.36 -16.79 5.42
N LEU A 57 -0.80 -15.54 5.51
CA LEU A 57 -0.15 -14.39 4.92
C LEU A 57 0.34 -13.43 5.99
N VAL A 58 1.38 -12.67 5.66
CA VAL A 58 1.82 -11.53 6.45
C VAL A 58 1.71 -10.29 5.57
N LEU A 59 0.96 -9.29 6.02
CA LEU A 59 0.92 -7.96 5.42
C LEU A 59 1.79 -7.03 6.25
N LEU A 60 2.87 -6.52 5.65
CA LEU A 60 3.61 -5.40 6.24
C LEU A 60 2.99 -4.10 5.78
N VAL A 61 2.58 -3.29 6.74
CA VAL A 61 1.79 -2.10 6.49
C VAL A 61 2.34 -0.86 7.18
N LYS A 62 2.05 0.29 6.58
CA LYS A 62 2.25 1.62 7.17
C LYS A 62 0.88 2.20 7.55
N PRO A 63 0.66 2.65 8.80
CA PRO A 63 -0.55 3.39 9.16
C PRO A 63 -0.63 4.66 8.32
N GLU A 64 -1.64 4.75 7.47
CA GLU A 64 -1.78 5.83 6.49
C GLU A 64 -3.21 5.86 5.95
N ARG A 65 -3.86 7.02 6.05
CA ARG A 65 -5.12 7.26 5.35
C ARG A 65 -4.82 7.43 3.86
N ARG A 66 -5.66 6.86 3.00
CA ARG A 66 -5.55 7.10 1.56
C ARG A 66 -5.65 8.61 1.29
N PRO A 67 -4.67 9.23 0.63
CA PRO A 67 -4.75 10.64 0.27
C PRO A 67 -5.97 10.95 -0.59
N ALA A 68 -6.59 12.11 -0.39
CA ALA A 68 -7.81 12.50 -1.09
C ALA A 68 -7.63 12.61 -2.61
N ASP A 69 -6.41 12.93 -3.06
CA ASP A 69 -6.02 13.04 -4.46
C ASP A 69 -5.37 11.76 -5.01
N ALA A 70 -5.43 10.64 -4.28
CA ALA A 70 -4.99 9.35 -4.78
C ALA A 70 -5.96 8.84 -5.86
N ARG A 71 -5.44 8.40 -7.00
CA ARG A 71 -6.24 7.92 -8.13
C ARG A 71 -5.64 6.67 -8.78
N ARG A 72 -6.49 5.88 -9.43
CA ARG A 72 -6.05 4.75 -10.27
C ARG A 72 -5.36 5.31 -11.50
N TRP A 73 -4.19 4.79 -11.81
CA TRP A 73 -3.42 5.14 -13.00
C TRP A 73 -2.69 3.91 -13.53
N ARG A 74 -2.98 3.53 -14.77
CA ARG A 74 -2.46 2.31 -15.41
C ARG A 74 -2.67 1.09 -14.50
N HIS A 75 -1.59 0.45 -14.06
CA HIS A 75 -1.59 -0.78 -13.28
C HIS A 75 -1.58 -0.55 -11.76
N GLY A 76 -1.70 0.69 -11.27
CA GLY A 76 -1.57 0.97 -9.84
C GLY A 76 -2.34 2.20 -9.36
N TRP A 77 -2.05 2.59 -8.13
CA TRP A 77 -2.49 3.85 -7.56
C TRP A 77 -1.34 4.85 -7.53
N VAL A 78 -1.67 6.12 -7.70
CA VAL A 78 -0.74 7.23 -7.63
C VAL A 78 -1.33 8.32 -6.75
N ILE A 79 -0.49 9.05 -6.02
CA ILE A 79 -0.89 10.24 -5.27
C ILE A 79 -0.72 11.48 -6.15
N GLY A 80 -1.75 12.32 -6.26
CA GLY A 80 -1.72 13.55 -7.05
C GLY A 80 -2.04 13.35 -8.52
N ASP A 81 -1.57 14.26 -9.37
CA ASP A 81 -1.85 14.28 -10.81
C ASP A 81 -0.79 13.49 -11.62
N PRO A 82 -1.15 12.34 -12.24
CA PRO A 82 -0.23 11.54 -13.03
C PRO A 82 0.21 12.18 -14.35
N THR A 83 -0.48 13.22 -14.81
CA THR A 83 -0.09 13.98 -16.01
C THR A 83 1.11 14.91 -15.73
N CYS A 84 1.46 15.14 -14.45
CA CYS A 84 2.66 15.88 -14.09
C CYS A 84 3.94 15.04 -14.35
N LYS A 85 4.93 15.62 -15.04
CA LYS A 85 6.25 15.00 -15.30
C LYS A 85 6.99 14.66 -14.01
N LEU A 86 6.81 15.46 -12.97
CA LEU A 86 7.46 15.30 -11.68
C LEU A 86 6.72 14.33 -10.74
N ASN A 87 5.52 13.87 -11.09
CA ASN A 87 4.81 12.90 -10.27
C ASN A 87 5.62 11.60 -10.18
N ALA A 88 5.73 11.05 -8.97
CA ALA A 88 6.50 9.82 -8.72
C ALA A 88 5.79 8.56 -9.23
N LEU A 89 4.54 8.68 -9.71
CA LEU A 89 3.68 7.60 -10.16
C LEU A 89 3.61 6.45 -9.13
N SER A 90 3.53 6.84 -7.86
CA SER A 90 3.67 5.94 -6.72
C SER A 90 2.53 6.15 -5.71
N PRO A 91 2.07 5.07 -5.03
CA PRO A 91 1.14 5.18 -3.91
C PRO A 91 1.84 5.62 -2.61
N LEU A 92 3.17 5.78 -2.60
CA LEU A 92 3.94 6.15 -1.40
C LEU A 92 4.30 7.63 -1.33
N LEU A 93 4.48 8.27 -2.49
CA LEU A 93 4.97 9.63 -2.59
C LEU A 93 4.32 10.32 -3.79
N ARG A 94 3.90 11.58 -3.61
CA ARG A 94 3.35 12.41 -4.70
C ARG A 94 4.44 12.80 -5.70
N CYS A 95 5.49 13.46 -5.23
CA CYS A 95 6.70 13.80 -5.97
C CYS A 95 7.83 14.15 -4.98
N ALA A 96 9.08 14.22 -5.46
CA ALA A 96 10.21 14.64 -4.63
C ALA A 96 10.21 16.14 -4.32
N VAL A 97 9.66 16.95 -5.24
CA VAL A 97 9.77 18.42 -5.18
C VAL A 97 8.76 19.04 -4.22
N MET A 98 7.52 18.55 -4.20
CA MET A 98 6.48 19.00 -3.28
C MET A 98 5.63 17.82 -2.80
N PRO A 99 6.18 17.00 -1.87
CA PRO A 99 5.55 15.78 -1.39
C PRO A 99 4.11 15.98 -0.87
N ASP A 100 3.84 17.11 -0.21
CA ASP A 100 2.57 17.39 0.48
C ASP A 100 1.49 18.02 -0.41
N GLY A 101 1.83 18.46 -1.64
CA GLY A 101 0.85 18.87 -2.65
C GLY A 101 0.03 20.12 -2.27
N PRO A 102 -1.06 20.43 -3.01
CA PRO A 102 -1.58 19.73 -4.19
C PRO A 102 -0.83 20.10 -5.49
N CYS A 103 -0.94 19.26 -6.52
CA CYS A 103 -0.27 19.49 -7.82
C CYS A 103 -0.74 20.76 -8.55
N GLU A 104 -2.02 21.13 -8.45
CA GLU A 104 -2.61 22.26 -9.18
C GLU A 104 -2.04 23.63 -8.77
N ARG A 105 -1.55 23.74 -7.53
CA ARG A 105 -0.94 24.96 -6.98
C ARG A 105 0.59 24.89 -6.92
N CYS A 106 1.17 23.87 -7.54
CA CYS A 106 2.61 23.65 -7.51
C CYS A 106 3.33 24.51 -8.56
N VAL A 107 4.23 25.39 -8.11
CA VAL A 107 5.08 26.23 -8.99
C VAL A 107 6.06 25.40 -9.84
N HIS A 108 6.32 24.16 -9.43
CA HIS A 108 7.20 23.24 -10.15
C HIS A 108 6.44 22.31 -11.10
N ARG A 109 5.11 22.45 -11.24
CA ARG A 109 4.33 21.54 -12.10
C ARG A 109 4.83 21.62 -13.54
N LEU A 110 5.03 20.45 -14.14
CA LEU A 110 5.40 20.30 -15.54
C LEU A 110 4.43 19.32 -16.19
N GLU A 111 3.80 19.69 -17.29
CA GLU A 111 2.90 18.79 -18.03
C GLU A 111 3.69 17.75 -18.83
N ARG A 112 3.19 16.52 -18.93
CA ARG A 112 3.81 15.41 -19.67
C ARG A 112 3.68 15.55 -21.17
#